data_AF-A0A1H5HBG7-F1
#
_entry.id   AF-A0A1H5HBG7-F1
#
_cell.length_a   1.000
_cell.length_b   1.000
_cell.length_c   1.000
_cell.angle_alpha   90.00
_cell.angle_beta   90.00
_cell.angle_gamma   90.00
#
_symmetry.space_group_name_H-M   'P 1'
#
loop_
_entity.id
_entity.type
_entity.pdbx_description
1 polymer ?
#
loop_
_entity_poly.entity_id
_entity_poly.type
_entity_poly.pdbx_seq_one_letter_code
_entity_poly.pdbx_strand_id
1 'polypeptide(L)'
;MERIVRGAGDSGAQERRVTQTPREPQISQAPWHEGERAAHARLGLSERMAEVGERALRNFMPDQHRLFFAQLPFLVVGSVDADQQPWASMLFGQPGFAMSPDPFTLDVAALPDADDPLAPAIVEGAALGLLGIELPTLRRNRMNGHVASTGPGGFSLSVDQSFGNCPQYIHRRDYEGFRRDAFARSARAERLTTLGAEELSLIARADTCFVASAAIPRGGRADGIDVSHRGGMPGFLKLDREGHVLMPDYRGNFFFNTLGNLLVNPRIGVTIVDFDKGDLLQLTGIAEVIWEGVALADHPGAKRLCKITPLAAQWLRGGFPLATTLRQISSQAMATLSMPN
;
A
#
# COMPACT_ATOMS: atom_id res chain seq x y z
N MET A 1 -8.78 -67.50 40.40
CA MET A 1 -7.73 -66.84 39.60
C MET A 1 -8.40 -66.11 38.46
N GLU A 2 -8.37 -64.76 38.54
CA GLU A 2 -8.57 -63.71 37.51
C GLU A 2 -9.80 -63.76 36.58
N ARG A 3 -10.55 -62.69 36.25
CA ARG A 3 -10.69 -61.25 36.58
C ARG A 3 -11.97 -60.79 35.81
N ILE A 4 -12.94 -60.05 36.37
CA ILE A 4 -13.13 -58.57 36.28
C ILE A 4 -13.35 -58.08 34.82
N VAL A 5 -14.34 -57.27 34.37
CA VAL A 5 -15.34 -56.38 35.00
C VAL A 5 -16.36 -55.83 33.95
N ARG A 6 -17.58 -55.52 34.45
CA ARG A 6 -18.61 -54.51 34.09
C ARG A 6 -18.59 -53.79 32.72
N GLY A 7 -19.74 -53.83 32.04
CA GLY A 7 -20.27 -52.72 31.23
C GLY A 7 -20.91 -51.64 32.13
N ALA A 8 -21.46 -50.52 31.66
CA ALA A 8 -21.69 -49.96 30.34
C ALA A 8 -21.98 -48.46 30.55
N GLY A 9 -21.85 -47.65 29.50
CA GLY A 9 -22.43 -46.31 29.43
C GLY A 9 -21.44 -45.25 29.03
N ASP A 10 -21.23 -45.08 27.73
CA ASP A 10 -20.75 -43.81 27.20
C ASP A 10 -21.65 -43.39 26.04
N SER A 11 -22.17 -42.18 26.15
CA SER A 11 -23.10 -41.52 25.24
C SER A 11 -22.34 -41.01 24.02
N GLY A 12 -22.53 -41.66 22.87
CA GLY A 12 -21.94 -41.24 21.60
C GLY A 12 -22.52 -39.92 21.11
N ALA A 13 -21.76 -38.84 21.26
CA ALA A 13 -21.97 -37.60 20.53
C ALA A 13 -21.50 -37.80 19.07
N GLN A 14 -22.44 -37.73 18.14
CA GLN A 14 -22.19 -37.92 16.71
C GLN A 14 -21.67 -36.59 16.12
N GLU A 15 -20.35 -36.50 15.90
CA GLU A 15 -19.72 -35.38 15.19
C GLU A 15 -20.27 -35.29 13.76
N ARG A 16 -20.99 -34.20 13.47
CA ARG A 16 -21.36 -33.83 12.10
C ARG A 16 -20.13 -33.33 11.37
N ARG A 17 -19.49 -34.22 10.62
CA ARG A 17 -18.42 -33.91 9.67
C ARG A 17 -18.99 -33.03 8.57
N VAL A 18 -18.73 -31.73 8.63
CA VAL A 18 -18.99 -30.81 7.51
C VAL A 18 -18.00 -31.15 6.40
N THR A 19 -18.43 -31.96 5.45
CA THR A 19 -17.68 -32.20 4.21
C THR A 19 -17.71 -30.92 3.39
N GLN A 20 -16.62 -30.17 3.41
CA GLN A 20 -16.36 -29.08 2.46
C GLN A 20 -16.37 -29.68 1.05
N THR A 21 -17.36 -29.29 0.25
CA THR A 21 -17.36 -29.54 -1.18
C THR A 21 -16.23 -28.70 -1.79
N PRO A 22 -15.29 -29.28 -2.57
CA PRO A 22 -14.28 -28.49 -3.24
C PRO A 22 -14.96 -27.51 -4.19
N ARG A 23 -14.70 -26.20 -4.01
CA ARG A 23 -15.03 -25.20 -5.04
C ARG A 23 -14.31 -25.58 -6.33
N GLU A 24 -14.98 -25.46 -7.47
CA GLU A 24 -14.42 -25.69 -8.80
C GLU A 24 -13.05 -25.03 -8.96
N PRO A 25 -12.12 -25.64 -9.73
CA PRO A 25 -10.79 -25.09 -9.92
C PRO A 25 -10.89 -23.70 -10.57
N GLN A 26 -10.66 -22.66 -9.77
CA GLN A 26 -10.38 -21.32 -10.27
C GLN A 26 -9.22 -21.44 -11.26
N ILE A 27 -9.44 -20.98 -12.49
CA ILE A 27 -8.42 -20.84 -13.54
C ILE A 27 -7.15 -20.31 -12.88
N SER A 28 -6.03 -21.05 -12.96
CA SER A 28 -4.77 -20.66 -12.36
C SER A 28 -4.24 -19.43 -13.09
N GLN A 29 -4.68 -18.25 -12.67
CA GLN A 29 -4.17 -16.98 -13.17
C GLN A 29 -2.73 -16.82 -12.68
N ALA A 30 -1.83 -16.41 -13.57
CA ALA A 30 -0.42 -16.23 -13.27
C ALA A 30 -0.24 -15.29 -12.05
N PRO A 31 0.72 -15.57 -11.14
CA PRO A 31 0.88 -14.80 -9.91
C PRO A 31 1.29 -13.34 -10.16
N TRP A 32 1.91 -13.07 -11.31
CA TRP A 32 2.37 -11.75 -11.72
C TRP A 32 1.64 -11.29 -12.96
N HIS A 33 1.29 -10.01 -13.05
CA HIS A 33 0.68 -9.45 -14.26
C HIS A 33 1.74 -9.08 -15.31
N GLU A 34 1.30 -8.65 -16.50
CA GLU A 34 2.16 -8.42 -17.67
C GLU A 34 3.36 -7.49 -17.40
N GLY A 35 3.13 -6.38 -16.71
CA GLY A 35 4.19 -5.41 -16.42
C GLY A 35 5.22 -5.91 -15.41
N GLU A 36 4.78 -6.64 -14.38
CA GLU A 36 5.70 -7.29 -13.43
C GLU A 36 6.58 -8.32 -14.14
N ARG A 37 5.97 -9.15 -15.01
CA ARG A 37 6.71 -10.13 -15.83
C ARG A 37 7.69 -9.46 -16.77
N ALA A 38 7.32 -8.32 -17.38
CA ALA A 38 8.24 -7.54 -18.21
C ALA A 38 9.44 -7.02 -17.41
N ALA A 39 9.22 -6.54 -16.19
CA ALA A 39 10.28 -6.13 -15.27
C ALA A 39 11.17 -7.32 -14.83
N HIS A 40 10.59 -8.49 -14.55
CA HIS A 40 11.34 -9.71 -14.24
C HIS A 40 12.19 -10.17 -15.41
N ALA A 41 11.63 -10.20 -16.62
CA ALA A 41 12.34 -10.59 -17.83
C ALA A 41 13.53 -9.67 -18.11
N ARG A 42 13.33 -8.35 -17.98
CA ARG A 42 14.42 -7.37 -18.13
C ARG A 42 15.60 -7.62 -17.18
N LEU A 43 15.34 -8.16 -16.00
CA LEU A 43 16.35 -8.43 -14.97
C LEU A 43 16.82 -9.89 -14.94
N GLY A 44 16.34 -10.76 -15.83
CA GLY A 44 16.65 -12.18 -15.82
C GLY A 44 16.12 -12.92 -14.59
N LEU A 45 15.00 -12.47 -14.03
CA LEU A 45 14.42 -12.99 -12.78
C LEU A 45 13.14 -13.84 -12.99
N SER A 46 12.71 -14.06 -14.23
CA SER A 46 11.39 -14.64 -14.54
C SER A 46 11.12 -15.99 -13.85
N GLU A 47 12.03 -16.96 -13.98
CA GLU A 47 11.85 -18.30 -13.40
C GLU A 47 11.77 -18.24 -11.87
N ARG A 48 12.74 -17.57 -11.25
CA ARG A 48 12.79 -17.36 -9.80
C ARG A 48 11.52 -16.70 -9.27
N MET A 49 11.04 -15.66 -9.96
CA MET A 49 9.89 -14.91 -9.48
C MET A 49 8.59 -15.69 -9.68
N ALA A 50 8.45 -16.50 -10.73
CA ALA A 50 7.31 -17.41 -10.88
C ALA A 50 7.13 -18.30 -9.64
N GLU A 51 8.19 -18.95 -9.17
CA GLU A 51 8.17 -19.78 -7.95
C GLU A 51 7.84 -19.00 -6.67
N VAL A 52 8.38 -17.78 -6.55
CA VAL A 52 8.13 -16.91 -5.39
C VAL A 52 6.67 -16.46 -5.35
N GLY A 53 6.10 -16.12 -6.50
CA GLY A 53 4.74 -15.59 -6.61
C GLY A 53 3.68 -16.56 -6.10
N GLU A 54 3.80 -17.84 -6.48
CA GLU A 54 2.89 -18.90 -6.03
C GLU A 54 2.86 -19.09 -4.50
N ARG A 55 3.97 -18.79 -3.81
CA ARG A 55 4.10 -18.96 -2.36
C ARG A 55 3.81 -17.69 -1.58
N ALA A 56 4.12 -16.53 -2.16
CA ALA A 56 4.06 -15.24 -1.49
C ALA A 56 2.67 -14.63 -1.51
N LEU A 57 1.95 -14.76 -2.64
CA LEU A 57 0.67 -14.12 -2.88
C LEU A 57 -0.48 -15.06 -2.46
N ARG A 58 -1.31 -14.60 -1.53
CA ARG A 58 -2.45 -15.38 -1.01
C ARG A 58 -3.73 -14.63 -1.29
N ASN A 59 -4.79 -15.34 -1.65
CA ASN A 59 -6.15 -14.79 -1.76
C ASN A 59 -6.91 -14.76 -0.43
N PHE A 60 -6.17 -14.71 0.67
CA PHE A 60 -6.69 -14.61 2.02
C PHE A 60 -5.67 -13.92 2.91
N MET A 61 -6.14 -13.37 4.01
CA MET A 61 -5.34 -12.81 5.08
C MET A 61 -5.03 -13.90 6.11
N PRO A 62 -3.76 -14.32 6.28
CA PRO A 62 -3.38 -15.14 7.43
C PRO A 62 -3.69 -14.42 8.73
N ASP A 63 -3.90 -15.16 9.83
CA ASP A 63 -4.22 -14.56 11.15
C ASP A 63 -3.24 -13.48 11.57
N GLN A 64 -1.95 -13.66 11.26
CA GLN A 64 -0.93 -12.65 11.53
C GLN A 64 -1.20 -11.31 10.82
N HIS A 65 -1.75 -11.33 9.60
CA HIS A 65 -2.15 -10.13 8.87
C HIS A 65 -3.46 -9.56 9.45
N ARG A 66 -4.43 -10.42 9.75
CA ARG A 66 -5.72 -10.00 10.33
C ARG A 66 -5.54 -9.24 11.64
N LEU A 67 -4.73 -9.81 12.55
CA LEU A 67 -4.37 -9.18 13.82
C LEU A 67 -3.59 -7.88 13.63
N PHE A 68 -2.71 -7.84 12.61
CA PHE A 68 -1.94 -6.64 12.30
C PHE A 68 -2.83 -5.49 11.83
N PHE A 69 -3.72 -5.72 10.86
CA PHE A 69 -4.60 -4.65 10.38
C PHE A 69 -5.48 -4.09 11.51
N ALA A 70 -5.97 -4.96 12.41
CA ALA A 70 -6.77 -4.55 13.57
C ALA A 70 -6.03 -3.63 14.54
N GLN A 71 -4.70 -3.63 14.59
CA GLN A 71 -3.94 -2.79 15.53
C GLN A 71 -3.58 -1.41 14.96
N LEU A 72 -3.75 -1.21 13.65
CA LEU A 72 -3.28 0.00 12.99
C LEU A 72 -4.13 1.22 13.36
N PRO A 73 -3.52 2.42 13.46
CA PRO A 73 -4.25 3.69 13.60
C PRO A 73 -4.56 4.34 12.24
N PHE A 74 -4.00 3.84 11.14
CA PHE A 74 -4.32 4.29 9.79
C PHE A 74 -4.05 3.21 8.73
N LEU A 75 -4.68 3.37 7.57
CA LEU A 75 -4.43 2.61 6.35
C LEU A 75 -4.07 3.57 5.23
N VAL A 76 -3.23 3.12 4.30
CA VAL A 76 -3.06 3.82 3.02
C VAL A 76 -3.84 3.07 1.95
N VAL A 77 -4.59 3.81 1.14
CA VAL A 77 -5.52 3.26 0.15
C VAL A 77 -5.16 3.80 -1.23
N GLY A 78 -4.81 2.91 -2.15
CA GLY A 78 -4.74 3.18 -3.57
C GLY A 78 -6.11 3.00 -4.19
N SER A 79 -6.55 4.00 -4.95
CA SER A 79 -7.78 3.96 -5.75
C SER A 79 -7.51 4.55 -7.13
N VAL A 80 -8.48 4.46 -8.03
CA VAL A 80 -8.50 5.21 -9.29
C VAL A 80 -9.77 6.06 -9.33
N ASP A 81 -9.67 7.27 -9.89
CA ASP A 81 -10.83 8.10 -10.14
C ASP A 81 -11.54 7.74 -11.46
N ALA A 82 -12.58 8.50 -11.79
CA ALA A 82 -13.36 8.33 -13.03
C ALA A 82 -12.52 8.46 -14.30
N ASP A 83 -11.42 9.22 -14.26
CA ASP A 83 -10.48 9.42 -15.37
C ASP A 83 -9.34 8.38 -15.38
N GLN A 84 -9.46 7.33 -14.56
CA GLN A 84 -8.48 6.26 -14.37
C GLN A 84 -7.14 6.77 -13.82
N GLN A 85 -7.12 7.93 -13.15
CA GLN A 85 -5.94 8.44 -12.49
C GLN A 85 -5.82 7.80 -11.10
N PRO A 86 -4.67 7.17 -10.77
CA PRO A 86 -4.47 6.63 -9.43
C PRO A 86 -4.30 7.73 -8.39
N TRP A 87 -4.87 7.50 -7.20
CA TRP A 87 -4.72 8.34 -6.02
C TRP A 87 -4.29 7.49 -4.82
N ALA A 88 -3.37 8.03 -4.01
CA ALA A 88 -3.01 7.46 -2.72
C ALA A 88 -3.66 8.28 -1.61
N SER A 89 -4.59 7.69 -0.87
CA SER A 89 -5.29 8.35 0.23
C SER A 89 -4.99 7.65 1.54
N MET A 90 -5.42 8.25 2.66
CA MET A 90 -5.24 7.66 3.98
C MET A 90 -6.55 7.65 4.74
N LEU A 91 -6.82 6.55 5.43
CA LEU A 91 -7.95 6.42 6.34
C LEU A 91 -7.40 6.28 7.77
N PHE A 92 -8.03 6.97 8.71
CA PHE A 92 -7.62 7.00 10.10
C PHE A 92 -8.74 6.47 10.99
N GLY A 93 -8.37 5.78 12.06
CA GLY A 93 -9.32 5.30 13.05
C GLY A 93 -8.61 4.78 14.28
N GLN A 94 -9.34 4.64 15.38
CA GLN A 94 -8.79 3.97 16.56
C GLN A 94 -8.48 2.49 16.22
N PRO A 95 -7.46 1.88 16.84
CA PRO A 95 -7.22 0.45 16.70
C PRO A 95 -8.53 -0.35 16.86
N GLY A 96 -8.77 -1.26 15.93
CA GLY A 96 -10.04 -1.95 15.72
C GLY A 96 -10.89 -1.40 14.57
N PHE A 97 -10.51 -0.28 13.95
CA PHE A 97 -11.26 0.25 12.80
C PHE A 97 -11.08 -0.57 11.51
N ALA A 98 -10.00 -1.35 11.39
CA ALA A 98 -9.75 -2.22 10.23
C ALA A 98 -9.68 -3.69 10.67
N MET A 99 -10.80 -4.39 10.65
CA MET A 99 -10.97 -5.72 11.24
C MET A 99 -11.28 -6.76 10.17
N SER A 100 -10.73 -7.97 10.32
CA SER A 100 -11.00 -9.06 9.38
C SER A 100 -11.80 -10.16 10.07
N PRO A 101 -13.15 -10.22 9.90
CA PRO A 101 -13.99 -11.20 10.59
C PRO A 101 -13.67 -12.63 10.18
N ASP A 102 -13.26 -12.82 8.93
CA ASP A 102 -12.80 -14.08 8.35
C ASP A 102 -11.61 -13.81 7.41
N PRO A 103 -10.84 -14.85 6.98
CA PRO A 103 -9.65 -14.66 6.16
C PRO A 103 -9.87 -13.99 4.79
N PHE A 104 -11.09 -13.86 4.30
CA PHE A 104 -11.40 -13.36 2.96
C PHE A 104 -12.03 -11.97 2.97
N THR A 105 -12.25 -11.39 4.15
CA THR A 105 -12.95 -10.12 4.32
C THR A 105 -12.14 -9.18 5.22
N LEU A 106 -12.10 -7.89 4.86
CA LEU A 106 -11.63 -6.80 5.72
C LEU A 106 -12.72 -5.72 5.80
N ASP A 107 -13.22 -5.49 7.00
CA ASP A 107 -14.14 -4.40 7.34
C ASP A 107 -13.35 -3.17 7.78
N VAL A 108 -13.65 -2.02 7.19
CA VAL A 108 -13.04 -0.73 7.50
C VAL A 108 -14.12 0.22 8.01
N ALA A 109 -14.13 0.48 9.32
CA ALA A 109 -15.02 1.41 10.02
C ALA A 109 -14.48 2.84 9.96
N ALA A 110 -14.15 3.32 8.77
CA ALA A 110 -13.74 4.68 8.48
C ALA A 110 -14.13 5.05 7.04
N LEU A 111 -14.44 6.33 6.82
CA LEU A 111 -14.69 6.89 5.51
C LEU A 111 -13.71 8.04 5.26
N PRO A 112 -13.31 8.27 4.01
CA PRO A 112 -12.50 9.43 3.65
C PRO A 112 -13.28 10.72 3.84
N ASP A 113 -12.56 11.83 3.97
CA ASP A 113 -13.17 13.15 3.89
C ASP A 113 -13.80 13.39 2.51
N ALA A 114 -14.87 14.19 2.46
CA ALA A 114 -15.63 14.42 1.22
C ALA A 114 -14.79 15.01 0.07
N ASP A 115 -13.73 15.74 0.41
CA ASP A 115 -12.80 16.36 -0.53
C ASP A 115 -11.62 15.43 -0.91
N ASP A 116 -11.47 14.27 -0.26
CA ASP A 116 -10.45 13.28 -0.60
C ASP A 116 -10.90 12.48 -1.86
N PRO A 117 -10.03 12.29 -2.86
CA PRO A 117 -10.31 11.55 -4.10
C PRO A 117 -10.78 10.11 -3.88
N LEU A 118 -10.50 9.53 -2.71
CA LEU A 118 -11.00 8.21 -2.33
C LEU A 118 -12.51 8.20 -2.09
N ALA A 119 -13.11 9.33 -1.67
CA ALA A 119 -14.54 9.40 -1.35
C ALA A 119 -15.45 8.96 -2.50
N PRO A 120 -15.31 9.48 -3.74
CA PRO A 120 -16.10 8.99 -4.87
C PRO A 120 -15.63 7.62 -5.39
N ALA A 121 -14.47 7.11 -4.97
CA ALA A 121 -13.91 5.85 -5.46
C ALA A 121 -14.36 4.61 -4.66
N ILE A 122 -14.86 4.79 -3.42
CA ILE A 122 -15.42 3.69 -2.62
C ILE A 122 -16.86 3.43 -3.07
N VAL A 123 -16.99 2.58 -4.08
CA VAL A 123 -18.27 2.07 -4.58
C VAL A 123 -18.21 0.54 -4.69
N GLU A 124 -19.35 -0.14 -4.55
CA GLU A 124 -19.39 -1.60 -4.64
C GLU A 124 -18.79 -2.11 -5.96
N GLY A 125 -17.93 -3.12 -5.86
CA GLY A 125 -17.16 -3.69 -6.97
C GLY A 125 -15.88 -2.94 -7.33
N ALA A 126 -15.62 -1.74 -6.78
CA ALA A 126 -14.38 -1.02 -7.06
C ALA A 126 -13.18 -1.75 -6.47
N ALA A 127 -12.10 -1.87 -7.25
CA ALA A 127 -10.82 -2.37 -6.77
C ALA A 127 -10.12 -1.32 -5.90
N LEU A 128 -9.49 -1.76 -4.81
CA LEU A 128 -8.65 -0.93 -3.94
C LEU A 128 -7.36 -1.68 -3.59
N GLY A 129 -6.25 -0.95 -3.58
CA GLY A 129 -5.00 -1.44 -3.01
C GLY A 129 -4.83 -0.92 -1.59
N LEU A 130 -4.58 -1.78 -0.60
CA LEU A 130 -4.32 -1.34 0.78
C LEU A 130 -2.90 -1.64 1.23
N LEU A 131 -2.31 -0.68 1.91
CA LEU A 131 -1.09 -0.87 2.68
C LEU A 131 -1.39 -0.60 4.16
N GLY A 132 -1.33 -1.67 4.95
CA GLY A 132 -1.16 -1.54 6.39
C GLY A 132 0.31 -1.34 6.70
N ILE A 133 0.66 -0.26 7.41
CA ILE A 133 2.04 0.05 7.79
C ILE A 133 2.09 0.61 9.22
N GLU A 134 2.96 0.03 10.04
CA GLU A 134 3.21 0.45 11.41
C GLU A 134 4.62 1.03 11.53
N LEU A 135 4.70 2.35 11.66
CA LEU A 135 5.96 3.10 11.65
C LEU A 135 6.86 2.77 12.87
N PRO A 136 6.35 2.50 14.09
CA PRO A 136 7.21 2.11 15.21
C PRO A 136 7.95 0.78 15.01
N THR A 137 7.27 -0.22 14.45
CA THR A 137 7.81 -1.58 14.27
C THR A 137 8.37 -1.83 12.88
N LEU A 138 8.18 -0.87 11.96
CA LEU A 138 8.53 -0.97 10.54
C LEU A 138 7.77 -2.06 9.79
N ARG A 139 6.75 -2.65 10.42
CA ARG A 139 5.97 -3.74 9.81
C ARG A 139 5.06 -3.16 8.75
N ARG A 140 4.98 -3.84 7.60
CA ARG A 140 4.00 -3.54 6.57
C ARG A 140 3.47 -4.79 5.89
N ASN A 141 2.16 -4.82 5.69
CA ASN A 141 1.47 -5.86 4.94
C ASN A 141 0.56 -5.20 3.91
N ARG A 142 0.44 -5.83 2.75
CA ARG A 142 -0.49 -5.42 1.69
C ARG A 142 -1.74 -6.28 1.73
N MET A 143 -2.87 -5.66 1.42
CA MET A 143 -4.09 -6.35 1.06
C MET A 143 -4.72 -5.62 -0.14
N ASN A 144 -4.85 -6.27 -1.29
CA ASN A 144 -5.59 -5.74 -2.43
C ASN A 144 -6.91 -6.50 -2.53
N GLY A 145 -7.98 -5.79 -2.87
CA GLY A 145 -9.33 -6.30 -2.81
C GLY A 145 -10.34 -5.50 -3.63
N HIS A 146 -11.59 -5.94 -3.61
CA HIS A 146 -12.72 -5.21 -4.17
C HIS A 146 -13.74 -4.86 -3.07
N VAL A 147 -14.36 -3.68 -3.18
CA VAL A 147 -15.42 -3.24 -2.25
C VAL A 147 -16.61 -4.20 -2.36
N ALA A 148 -16.87 -4.96 -1.31
CA ALA A 148 -17.96 -5.91 -1.23
C ALA A 148 -19.28 -5.24 -0.86
N SER A 149 -19.23 -4.22 0.01
CA SER A 149 -20.38 -3.44 0.44
C SER A 149 -19.95 -2.08 0.99
N THR A 150 -20.86 -1.12 0.94
CA THR A 150 -20.67 0.23 1.50
C THR A 150 -21.74 0.53 2.54
N GLY A 151 -21.41 1.38 3.51
CA GLY A 151 -22.33 1.81 4.56
C GLY A 151 -21.99 3.18 5.13
N PRO A 152 -22.87 3.77 5.94
CA PRO A 152 -22.70 5.13 6.45
C PRO A 152 -21.51 5.32 7.41
N GLY A 153 -20.94 4.23 7.93
CA GLY A 153 -19.80 4.27 8.87
C GLY A 153 -18.54 3.57 8.34
N GLY A 154 -18.52 3.12 7.08
CA GLY A 154 -17.42 2.33 6.56
C GLY A 154 -17.79 1.47 5.36
N PHE A 155 -16.92 0.53 5.03
CA PHE A 155 -17.08 -0.39 3.90
C PHE A 155 -16.39 -1.72 4.19
N SER A 156 -16.77 -2.75 3.44
CA SER A 156 -16.16 -4.08 3.52
C SER A 156 -15.44 -4.41 2.21
N LEU A 157 -14.30 -5.10 2.30
CA LEU A 157 -13.50 -5.52 1.16
C LEU A 157 -13.39 -7.04 1.10
N SER A 158 -13.63 -7.59 -0.09
CA SER A 158 -13.22 -8.97 -0.43
C SER A 158 -11.73 -8.99 -0.76
N VAL A 159 -10.99 -9.93 -0.18
CA VAL A 159 -9.52 -10.04 -0.34
C VAL A 159 -9.18 -10.80 -1.63
N ASP A 160 -8.45 -10.17 -2.53
CA ASP A 160 -7.89 -10.83 -3.72
C ASP A 160 -6.46 -11.28 -3.50
N GLN A 161 -5.67 -10.43 -2.84
CA GLN A 161 -4.27 -10.66 -2.56
C GLN A 161 -3.86 -10.09 -1.20
N SER A 162 -3.07 -10.85 -0.44
CA SER A 162 -2.49 -10.40 0.82
C SER A 162 -1.09 -11.01 1.03
N PHE A 163 -0.13 -10.16 1.34
CA PHE A 163 1.28 -10.54 1.52
C PHE A 163 2.03 -9.52 2.39
N GLY A 164 3.13 -9.96 3.01
CA GLY A 164 4.02 -9.10 3.78
C GLY A 164 5.11 -8.49 2.90
N ASN A 165 5.53 -7.27 3.20
CA ASN A 165 6.68 -6.62 2.54
C ASN A 165 7.81 -6.38 3.55
N CYS A 166 9.05 -6.42 3.06
CA CYS A 166 10.24 -6.15 3.89
C CYS A 166 10.19 -4.74 4.50
N PRO A 167 10.77 -4.48 5.69
CA PRO A 167 10.71 -3.18 6.36
C PRO A 167 11.63 -2.09 5.77
N GLN A 168 12.34 -2.39 4.67
CA GLN A 168 13.40 -1.53 4.14
C GLN A 168 12.90 -0.12 3.84
N TYR A 169 13.74 0.86 4.19
CA TYR A 169 13.55 2.29 3.99
C TYR A 169 12.45 2.96 4.82
N ILE A 170 11.72 2.21 5.67
CA ILE A 170 10.77 2.80 6.62
C ILE A 170 11.55 3.42 7.78
N HIS A 171 11.24 4.67 8.13
CA HIS A 171 11.81 5.33 9.30
C HIS A 171 10.99 5.02 10.54
N ARG A 172 11.66 4.75 11.67
CA ARG A 172 10.95 4.50 12.93
C ARG A 172 10.38 5.81 13.45
N ARG A 173 9.06 5.88 13.52
CA ARG A 173 8.33 7.00 14.11
C ARG A 173 7.38 6.47 15.19
N ASP A 174 7.52 6.98 16.39
CA ASP A 174 6.60 6.65 17.49
C ASP A 174 5.27 7.37 17.29
N TYR A 175 4.17 6.76 17.73
CA TYR A 175 2.85 7.39 17.73
C TYR A 175 2.63 8.07 19.08
N GLU A 176 2.48 9.39 19.06
CA GLU A 176 2.21 10.19 20.25
C GLU A 176 0.68 10.28 20.54
N GLY A 177 -0.13 9.72 19.64
CA GLY A 177 -1.59 9.72 19.69
C GLY A 177 -2.22 10.63 18.62
N PHE A 178 -3.54 10.54 18.50
CA PHE A 178 -4.30 11.43 17.63
C PHE A 178 -4.28 12.87 18.17
N ARG A 179 -4.13 13.85 17.29
CA ARG A 179 -4.29 15.27 17.62
C ARG A 179 -5.71 15.52 18.14
N ARG A 180 -5.91 16.52 19.00
CA ARG A 180 -7.16 16.72 19.77
C ARG A 180 -8.43 16.82 18.92
N ASP A 181 -8.31 17.29 17.69
CA ASP A 181 -9.39 17.55 16.73
C ASP A 181 -9.39 16.59 15.54
N ALA A 182 -8.61 15.49 15.63
CA ALA A 182 -8.39 14.50 14.58
C ALA A 182 -9.65 14.00 13.88
N PHE A 183 -10.75 13.83 14.62
CA PHE A 183 -12.02 13.28 14.12
C PHE A 183 -13.17 14.29 14.19
N ALA A 184 -12.87 15.53 14.60
CA ALA A 184 -13.87 16.59 14.77
C ALA A 184 -13.97 17.51 13.55
N ARG A 185 -12.95 17.51 12.68
CA ARG A 185 -12.91 18.35 11.47
C ARG A 185 -12.55 17.50 10.28
N SER A 186 -13.33 17.64 9.21
CA SER A 186 -12.93 17.14 7.91
C SER A 186 -11.78 17.96 7.35
N ALA A 187 -10.77 17.29 6.80
CA ALA A 187 -9.76 17.96 6.00
C ALA A 187 -10.43 18.59 4.77
N ARG A 188 -10.04 19.82 4.45
CA ARG A 188 -10.50 20.52 3.25
C ARG A 188 -9.42 20.44 2.19
N ALA A 189 -9.79 20.10 0.96
CA ALA A 189 -8.83 20.10 -0.14
C ALA A 189 -8.54 21.52 -0.62
N GLU A 190 -7.26 21.88 -0.66
CA GLU A 190 -6.76 23.05 -1.39
C GLU A 190 -6.19 22.55 -2.72
N ARG A 191 -6.99 22.61 -3.78
CA ARG A 191 -6.58 22.15 -5.12
C ARG A 191 -5.56 23.11 -5.73
N LEU A 192 -4.54 22.53 -6.36
CA LEU A 192 -3.41 23.24 -6.94
C LEU A 192 -3.37 23.02 -8.45
N THR A 193 -3.21 24.11 -9.19
CA THR A 193 -2.96 24.08 -10.64
C THR A 193 -1.49 23.87 -10.96
N THR A 194 -0.59 24.26 -10.05
CA THR A 194 0.86 24.16 -10.17
C THR A 194 1.49 23.97 -8.79
N LEU A 195 2.65 23.33 -8.72
CA LEU A 195 3.43 23.24 -7.48
C LEU A 195 4.14 24.57 -7.20
N GLY A 196 3.84 25.20 -6.06
CA GLY A 196 4.47 26.42 -5.58
C GLY A 196 5.58 26.15 -4.57
N ALA A 197 6.07 27.23 -3.94
CA ALA A 197 7.22 27.14 -3.04
C ALA A 197 6.99 26.23 -1.81
N GLU A 198 5.75 26.18 -1.28
CA GLU A 198 5.43 25.33 -0.14
C GLU A 198 5.49 23.84 -0.51
N GLU A 199 4.89 23.47 -1.64
CA GLU A 199 4.85 22.09 -2.12
C GLU A 199 6.25 21.60 -2.50
N LEU A 200 7.01 22.40 -3.24
CA LEU A 200 8.37 22.07 -3.63
C LEU A 200 9.27 21.93 -2.40
N SER A 201 9.07 22.75 -1.37
CA SER A 201 9.78 22.63 -0.09
C SER A 201 9.44 21.34 0.66
N LEU A 202 8.16 20.91 0.66
CA LEU A 202 7.78 19.62 1.26
C LEU A 202 8.40 18.45 0.48
N ILE A 203 8.30 18.45 -0.84
CA ILE A 203 8.87 17.40 -1.71
C ILE A 203 10.38 17.27 -1.44
N ALA A 204 11.11 18.39 -1.44
CA ALA A 204 12.56 18.41 -1.29
C ALA A 204 13.08 18.01 0.10
N ARG A 205 12.23 18.01 1.14
CA ARG A 205 12.59 17.56 2.49
C ARG A 205 11.98 16.22 2.88
N ALA A 206 11.08 15.67 2.06
CA ALA A 206 10.38 14.43 2.35
C ALA A 206 11.36 13.28 2.55
N ASP A 207 11.09 12.42 3.53
CA ASP A 207 11.79 11.16 3.76
C ASP A 207 10.91 9.94 3.46
N THR A 208 9.61 10.18 3.26
CA THR A 208 8.56 9.18 3.10
C THR A 208 7.52 9.69 2.11
N CYS A 209 7.08 8.83 1.20
CA CYS A 209 5.86 9.02 0.42
C CYS A 209 5.15 7.69 0.16
N PHE A 210 3.90 7.77 -0.29
CA PHE A 210 3.07 6.63 -0.65
C PHE A 210 2.64 6.75 -2.10
N VAL A 211 2.71 5.66 -2.84
CA VAL A 211 2.57 5.65 -4.30
C VAL A 211 1.45 4.71 -4.68
N ALA A 212 0.39 5.25 -5.27
CA ALA A 212 -0.66 4.50 -5.94
C ALA A 212 -0.34 4.34 -7.43
N SER A 213 -0.62 3.16 -7.97
CA SER A 213 -0.47 2.84 -9.39
C SER A 213 -1.46 1.74 -9.75
N ALA A 214 -1.85 1.65 -11.01
CA ALA A 214 -2.83 0.66 -11.45
C ALA A 214 -2.46 0.11 -12.82
N ALA A 215 -2.46 -1.21 -12.99
CA ALA A 215 -2.53 -1.80 -14.32
C ALA A 215 -3.92 -1.55 -14.93
N ILE A 216 -4.00 -1.50 -16.26
CA ILE A 216 -5.32 -1.48 -16.95
C ILE A 216 -6.01 -2.81 -16.64
N PRO A 217 -7.22 -2.83 -16.06
CA PRO A 217 -7.89 -4.08 -15.70
C PRO A 217 -8.14 -4.97 -16.92
N ARG A 218 -7.68 -6.23 -16.88
CA ARG A 218 -8.00 -7.26 -17.89
C ARG A 218 -8.70 -8.49 -17.28
N GLY A 219 -9.17 -8.38 -16.04
CA GLY A 219 -9.92 -9.45 -15.35
C GLY A 219 -9.05 -10.52 -14.67
N GLY A 220 -7.76 -10.27 -14.47
CA GLY A 220 -6.82 -11.13 -13.76
C GLY A 220 -6.64 -10.78 -12.28
N ARG A 221 -6.26 -11.78 -11.47
CA ARG A 221 -5.90 -11.70 -10.02
C ARG A 221 -4.81 -10.70 -9.70
N ALA A 222 -3.93 -10.44 -10.66
CA ALA A 222 -2.80 -9.52 -10.54
C ALA A 222 -3.03 -8.20 -11.30
N ASP A 223 -4.19 -8.04 -11.96
CA ASP A 223 -4.58 -6.78 -12.58
C ASP A 223 -5.16 -5.91 -11.47
N GLY A 224 -4.34 -5.02 -10.91
CA GLY A 224 -4.71 -4.41 -9.64
C GLY A 224 -4.21 -3.00 -9.47
N ILE A 225 -5.03 -2.24 -8.75
CA ILE A 225 -4.63 -1.03 -8.08
C ILE A 225 -3.75 -1.44 -6.90
N ASP A 226 -2.61 -0.79 -6.77
CA ASP A 226 -1.63 -1.06 -5.73
C ASP A 226 -1.21 0.24 -5.05
N VAL A 227 -0.94 0.17 -3.75
CA VAL A 227 -0.32 1.28 -3.01
C VAL A 227 0.90 0.84 -2.23
N SER A 228 1.99 1.59 -2.37
CA SER A 228 3.32 1.23 -1.89
C SER A 228 3.97 2.38 -1.12
N HIS A 229 4.61 2.07 0.01
CA HIS A 229 5.50 3.02 0.70
C HIS A 229 6.83 3.13 -0.04
N ARG A 230 7.32 4.36 -0.20
CA ARG A 230 8.67 4.71 -0.65
C ARG A 230 9.32 5.62 0.39
N GLY A 231 10.60 5.37 0.67
CA GLY A 231 11.35 6.17 1.61
C GLY A 231 12.83 6.15 1.29
N GLY A 232 13.56 7.08 1.89
CA GLY A 232 14.99 7.29 1.70
C GLY A 232 15.50 8.31 2.71
N MET A 233 16.70 8.84 2.53
CA MET A 233 17.14 9.98 3.35
C MET A 233 16.19 11.18 3.13
N PRO A 234 16.03 12.10 4.10
CA PRO A 234 15.34 13.36 3.85
C PRO A 234 15.86 14.02 2.56
N GLY A 235 14.95 14.32 1.63
CA GLY A 235 15.27 14.80 0.29
C GLY A 235 15.59 13.71 -0.74
N PHE A 236 15.16 12.46 -0.50
CA PHE A 236 15.31 11.38 -1.49
C PHE A 236 14.50 11.62 -2.76
N LEU A 237 13.38 12.36 -2.65
CA LEU A 237 12.68 12.93 -3.80
C LEU A 237 13.43 14.18 -4.27
N LYS A 238 13.86 14.17 -5.52
CA LYS A 238 14.50 15.34 -6.14
C LYS A 238 13.57 15.99 -7.16
N LEU A 239 13.85 17.24 -7.46
CA LEU A 239 13.21 17.98 -8.53
C LEU A 239 14.24 18.23 -9.63
N ASP A 240 13.89 17.96 -10.88
CA ASP A 240 14.69 18.42 -12.01
C ASP A 240 14.33 19.87 -12.41
N ARG A 241 15.04 20.43 -13.39
CA ARG A 241 14.89 21.84 -13.79
C ARG A 241 13.54 22.14 -14.41
N GLU A 242 12.92 21.12 -14.98
CA GLU A 242 11.63 21.18 -15.65
C GLU A 242 10.45 20.93 -14.67
N GLY A 243 10.74 20.69 -13.39
CA GLY A 243 9.74 20.51 -12.34
C GLY A 243 9.22 19.08 -12.21
N HIS A 244 9.89 18.10 -12.80
CA HIS A 244 9.56 16.69 -12.59
C HIS A 244 10.07 16.22 -11.23
N VAL A 245 9.31 15.33 -10.58
CA VAL A 245 9.73 14.68 -9.35
C VAL A 245 10.49 13.40 -9.70
N LEU A 246 11.76 13.32 -9.31
CA LEU A 246 12.62 12.15 -9.47
C LEU A 246 12.58 11.32 -8.19
N MET A 247 11.88 10.19 -8.24
CA MET A 247 11.77 9.25 -7.12
C MET A 247 12.66 8.03 -7.35
N PRO A 248 13.65 7.74 -6.50
CA PRO A 248 14.49 6.57 -6.64
C PRO A 248 13.73 5.28 -6.31
N ASP A 249 13.94 4.24 -7.10
CA ASP A 249 13.55 2.87 -6.77
C ASP A 249 14.79 2.09 -6.34
N TYR A 250 14.83 1.80 -5.04
CA TYR A 250 15.90 1.05 -4.41
C TYR A 250 15.65 -0.46 -4.51
N ARG A 251 16.69 -1.25 -4.19
CA ARG A 251 16.56 -2.71 -4.16
C ARG A 251 15.51 -3.15 -3.14
N GLY A 252 14.45 -3.80 -3.62
CA GLY A 252 13.39 -4.41 -2.81
C GLY A 252 13.28 -5.93 -3.00
N ASN A 253 12.05 -6.44 -2.88
CA ASN A 253 11.70 -7.87 -3.01
C ASN A 253 11.49 -8.35 -4.45
N PHE A 254 11.69 -7.47 -5.44
CA PHE A 254 11.47 -7.74 -6.88
C PHE A 254 10.02 -8.07 -7.28
N PHE A 255 9.02 -7.77 -6.44
CA PHE A 255 7.62 -7.99 -6.81
C PHE A 255 7.17 -7.01 -7.90
N PHE A 256 7.77 -5.82 -7.91
CA PHE A 256 7.51 -4.78 -8.90
C PHE A 256 6.04 -4.33 -8.99
N ASN A 257 5.26 -4.40 -7.91
CA ASN A 257 3.84 -4.02 -7.98
C ASN A 257 3.63 -2.58 -8.49
N THR A 258 4.37 -1.59 -7.97
CA THR A 258 4.33 -0.22 -8.54
C THR A 258 4.89 -0.20 -9.95
N LEU A 259 6.07 -0.76 -10.16
CA LEU A 259 6.81 -0.57 -11.40
C LEU A 259 6.17 -1.30 -12.58
N GLY A 260 5.72 -2.52 -12.35
CA GLY A 260 4.97 -3.33 -13.29
C GLY A 260 3.70 -2.62 -13.73
N ASN A 261 2.94 -2.03 -12.80
CA ASN A 261 1.82 -1.16 -13.16
C ASN A 261 2.26 -0.02 -14.08
N LEU A 262 3.33 0.69 -13.72
CA LEU A 262 3.85 1.83 -14.50
C LEU A 262 4.36 1.45 -15.90
N LEU A 263 4.81 0.21 -16.10
CA LEU A 263 5.26 -0.27 -17.42
C LEU A 263 4.10 -0.50 -18.40
N VAL A 264 2.88 -0.69 -17.91
CA VAL A 264 1.67 -0.90 -18.75
C VAL A 264 0.69 0.25 -18.68
N ASN A 265 0.80 1.11 -17.66
CA ASN A 265 0.00 2.32 -17.47
C ASN A 265 0.84 3.37 -16.73
N PRO A 266 1.26 4.46 -17.38
CA PRO A 266 2.19 5.41 -16.78
C PRO A 266 1.53 6.33 -15.73
N ARG A 267 0.22 6.25 -15.50
CA ARG A 267 -0.47 7.09 -14.51
C ARG A 267 -0.06 6.71 -13.08
N ILE A 268 0.19 7.72 -12.25
CA ILE A 268 0.65 7.54 -10.87
C ILE A 268 -0.07 8.53 -9.93
N GLY A 269 -0.29 8.11 -8.68
CA GLY A 269 -0.66 8.96 -7.57
C GLY A 269 0.42 8.90 -6.49
N VAL A 270 0.78 10.03 -5.89
CA VAL A 270 1.77 10.10 -4.82
C VAL A 270 1.26 10.97 -3.68
N THR A 271 1.44 10.51 -2.46
CA THR A 271 1.08 11.25 -1.25
C THR A 271 2.28 11.40 -0.35
N ILE A 272 2.57 12.64 0.00
CA ILE A 272 3.70 13.04 0.84
C ILE A 272 3.13 13.56 2.15
N VAL A 273 3.66 13.05 3.26
CA VAL A 273 3.20 13.40 4.61
C VAL A 273 4.07 14.53 5.16
N ASP A 274 3.45 15.65 5.54
CA ASP A 274 4.07 16.64 6.39
C ASP A 274 3.85 16.24 7.86
N PHE A 275 4.75 15.42 8.41
CA PHE A 275 4.62 14.93 9.79
C PHE A 275 4.60 16.06 10.84
N ASP A 276 5.25 17.19 10.54
CA ASP A 276 5.35 18.33 11.45
C ASP A 276 3.99 19.03 11.58
N LYS A 277 3.41 19.40 10.43
CA LYS A 277 2.11 20.09 10.38
C LYS A 277 0.91 19.16 10.54
N GLY A 278 1.05 17.89 10.15
CA GLY A 278 -0.07 16.96 10.03
C GLY A 278 -0.87 17.16 8.73
N ASP A 279 -0.24 17.65 7.67
CA ASP A 279 -0.85 17.85 6.35
C ASP A 279 -0.48 16.70 5.39
N LEU A 280 -1.31 16.47 4.39
CA LEU A 280 -0.98 15.59 3.25
C LEU A 280 -0.92 16.41 1.97
N LEU A 281 0.17 16.27 1.22
CA LEU A 281 0.24 16.72 -0.17
C LEU A 281 0.01 15.52 -1.07
N GLN A 282 -1.11 15.50 -1.79
CA GLN A 282 -1.43 14.49 -2.79
C GLN A 282 -1.16 15.07 -4.17
N LEU A 283 -0.46 14.32 -5.02
CA LEU A 283 -0.20 14.69 -6.40
C LEU A 283 -0.50 13.52 -7.33
N THR A 284 -0.97 13.82 -8.53
CA THR A 284 -1.10 12.85 -9.61
C THR A 284 -0.20 13.23 -10.75
N GLY A 285 0.17 12.25 -11.58
CA GLY A 285 1.10 12.50 -12.66
C GLY A 285 1.20 11.39 -13.69
N ILE A 286 2.11 11.60 -14.63
CA ILE A 286 2.59 10.59 -15.58
C ILE A 286 4.03 10.25 -15.22
N ALA A 287 4.28 8.96 -15.01
CA ALA A 287 5.58 8.42 -14.64
C ALA A 287 6.31 7.79 -15.82
N GLU A 288 7.61 8.03 -15.89
CA GLU A 288 8.56 7.36 -16.76
C GLU A 288 9.58 6.59 -15.91
N VAL A 289 9.87 5.35 -16.32
CA VAL A 289 10.89 4.52 -15.65
C VAL A 289 12.23 4.69 -16.34
N ILE A 290 13.17 5.31 -15.66
CA ILE A 290 14.55 5.46 -16.11
C ILE A 290 15.37 4.31 -15.52
N TRP A 291 15.71 3.32 -16.35
CA TRP A 291 16.43 2.13 -15.91
C TRP A 291 17.93 2.37 -15.69
N GLU A 292 18.54 3.18 -16.57
CA GLU A 292 19.98 3.38 -16.67
C GLU A 292 20.26 4.81 -17.17
N GLY A 293 21.50 5.29 -17.00
CA GLY A 293 21.96 6.57 -17.55
C GLY A 293 22.32 7.61 -16.48
N VAL A 294 22.72 8.80 -16.95
CA VAL A 294 23.32 9.86 -16.12
C VAL A 294 22.39 10.38 -15.02
N ALA A 295 21.07 10.27 -15.20
CA ALA A 295 20.11 10.69 -14.19
C ALA A 295 20.25 9.87 -12.89
N LEU A 296 20.65 8.59 -12.95
CA LEU A 296 20.89 7.78 -11.75
C LEU A 296 22.13 8.24 -10.97
N ALA A 297 23.07 8.93 -11.63
CA ALA A 297 24.35 9.30 -11.04
C ALA A 297 24.21 10.28 -9.86
N ASP A 298 23.05 10.92 -9.69
CA ASP A 298 22.77 11.77 -8.55
C ASP A 298 21.95 11.07 -7.45
N HIS A 299 21.62 9.78 -7.61
CA HIS A 299 20.76 9.03 -6.68
C HIS A 299 21.49 7.79 -6.13
N PRO A 300 22.34 7.96 -5.11
CA PRO A 300 23.10 6.86 -4.52
C PRO A 300 22.21 5.66 -4.16
N GLY A 301 22.65 4.47 -4.57
CA GLY A 301 21.95 3.21 -4.30
C GLY A 301 20.67 2.95 -5.10
N ALA A 302 20.17 3.92 -5.87
CA ALA A 302 19.02 3.72 -6.76
C ALA A 302 19.34 2.68 -7.84
N LYS A 303 18.37 1.82 -8.16
CA LYS A 303 18.48 0.85 -9.26
C LYS A 303 17.79 1.29 -10.54
N ARG A 304 17.02 2.37 -10.44
CA ARG A 304 16.25 3.06 -11.48
C ARG A 304 15.61 4.28 -10.83
N LEU A 305 15.10 5.18 -11.66
CA LEU A 305 14.28 6.30 -11.22
C LEU A 305 12.87 6.17 -11.79
N CYS A 306 11.90 6.65 -11.01
CA CYS A 306 10.58 6.99 -11.48
C CYS A 306 10.55 8.52 -11.63
N LYS A 307 10.59 9.01 -12.87
CA LYS A 307 10.45 10.43 -13.19
C LYS A 307 8.97 10.75 -13.36
N ILE A 308 8.43 11.63 -12.52
CA ILE A 308 7.00 11.93 -12.46
C ILE A 308 6.80 13.35 -12.98
N THR A 309 5.97 13.49 -14.00
CA THR A 309 5.45 14.76 -14.48
C THR A 309 4.13 15.04 -13.75
N PRO A 310 4.08 16.01 -12.81
CA PRO A 310 2.85 16.31 -12.08
C PRO A 310 1.76 16.84 -13.03
N LEU A 311 0.53 16.36 -12.86
CA LEU A 311 -0.66 16.80 -13.60
C LEU A 311 -1.58 17.65 -12.72
N ALA A 312 -1.79 17.22 -11.48
CA ALA A 312 -2.57 17.95 -10.49
C ALA A 312 -2.03 17.66 -9.09
N ALA A 313 -2.29 18.56 -8.16
CA ALA A 313 -1.98 18.34 -6.75
C ALA A 313 -3.06 18.96 -5.86
N GLN A 314 -3.11 18.52 -4.61
CA GLN A 314 -3.93 19.14 -3.59
C GLN A 314 -3.31 18.96 -2.20
N TRP A 315 -3.53 19.95 -1.34
CA TRP A 315 -3.33 19.78 0.10
C TRP A 315 -4.60 19.26 0.74
N LEU A 316 -4.46 18.27 1.62
CA LEU A 316 -5.43 18.00 2.68
C LEU A 316 -4.85 18.55 3.98
N ARG A 317 -5.27 19.76 4.35
CA ARG A 317 -4.82 20.41 5.59
C ARG A 317 -5.39 19.66 6.80
N GLY A 318 -4.51 19.28 7.73
CA GLY A 318 -4.87 18.37 8.82
C GLY A 318 -5.17 16.93 8.38
N GLY A 319 -4.89 16.57 7.12
CA GLY A 319 -5.18 15.24 6.56
C GLY A 319 -4.33 14.11 7.16
N PHE A 320 -3.32 14.42 7.98
CA PHE A 320 -2.57 13.45 8.77
C PHE A 320 -2.72 13.75 10.27
N PRO A 321 -3.82 13.32 10.90
CA PRO A 321 -4.17 13.69 12.27
C PRO A 321 -3.38 12.94 13.35
N LEU A 322 -2.54 11.98 12.99
CA LEU A 322 -1.72 11.21 13.93
C LEU A 322 -0.42 11.97 14.24
N ALA A 323 -0.20 12.36 15.49
CA ALA A 323 1.07 12.95 15.90
C ALA A 323 2.17 11.87 15.98
N THR A 324 3.34 12.15 15.42
CA THR A 324 4.46 11.20 15.40
C THR A 324 5.79 11.86 15.76
N THR A 325 6.71 11.08 16.33
CA THR A 325 8.08 11.53 16.60
C THR A 325 9.07 10.64 15.86
N LEU A 326 9.95 11.23 15.03
CA LEU A 326 11.05 10.48 14.40
C LEU A 326 12.03 10.01 15.48
N ARG A 327 12.20 8.69 15.60
CA ARG A 327 13.15 8.07 16.53
C ARG A 327 14.41 7.57 15.84
N GLN A 328 14.27 7.05 14.62
CA GLN A 328 15.40 6.44 13.92
C GLN A 328 15.20 6.48 12.40
N ILE A 329 16.23 6.95 11.69
CA ILE A 329 16.32 6.83 10.23
C ILE A 329 16.62 5.38 9.84
N SER A 330 16.01 4.89 8.78
CA SER A 330 16.25 3.53 8.26
C SER A 330 17.74 3.28 8.01
N SER A 331 18.27 2.15 8.48
CA SER A 331 19.65 1.75 8.18
C SER A 331 19.89 1.54 6.69
N GLN A 332 18.87 1.08 5.93
CA GLN A 332 18.97 0.97 4.48
C GLN A 332 18.99 2.34 3.79
N ALA A 333 18.26 3.34 4.32
CA ALA A 333 18.34 4.71 3.81
C ALA A 333 19.71 5.33 4.10
N MET A 334 20.24 5.19 5.31
CA MET A 334 21.59 5.68 5.62
C MET A 334 22.66 5.01 4.76
N ALA A 335 22.51 3.72 4.49
CA ALA A 335 23.46 2.97 3.67
C ALA A 335 23.55 3.48 2.23
N THR A 336 22.51 4.15 1.69
CA THR A 336 22.59 4.70 0.33
C THR A 336 23.63 5.81 0.24
N LEU A 337 23.84 6.60 1.29
CA LEU A 337 24.82 7.70 1.30
C LEU A 337 26.26 7.23 1.10
N SER A 338 26.55 5.98 1.43
CA SER A 338 27.87 5.37 1.26
C SER A 338 27.98 4.54 -0.02
N MET A 339 26.91 4.43 -0.82
CA MET A 339 26.97 3.70 -2.08
C MET A 339 27.55 4.58 -3.18
N PRO A 340 28.42 4.02 -4.04
CA PRO A 340 28.81 4.71 -5.26
C PRO A 340 27.57 4.92 -6.15
N ASN A 341 27.61 6.02 -6.89
CA ASN A 341 26.64 6.35 -7.93
C ASN A 341 26.87 5.51 -9.19
#